data_AF-A0A842CXF5-F1
#
_entry.id   AF-A0A842CXF5-F1
#
_cell.length_a   1.000
_cell.length_b   1.000
_cell.length_c   1.000
_cell.angle_alpha   90.00
_cell.angle_beta   90.00
_cell.angle_gamma   90.00
#
_symmetry.space_group_name_H-M   'P 1'
#
loop_
_entity.id
_entity.type
_entity.pdbx_description
1 polymer ?
#
loop_
_entity_poly.entity_id
_entity_poly.type
_entity_poly.pdbx_seq_one_letter_code
_entity_poly.pdbx_strand_id
1 'polypeptide(L)'
;MVGGCNLDKSSIMDVIKVNLNEALTDVITSKELVERSEKILYVDENQQSINDDLSLEERELLEDISAQWDLYLDNSYDIDTLQSLDFGKIKFPEAYLKEWYRQTI
;
A
#
# COMPACT_ATOMS: atom_id res chain seq x y z
N MET A 1 -17.55 15.68 33.69
CA MET A 1 -17.59 16.51 32.47
C MET A 1 -16.83 15.74 31.42
N VAL A 2 -17.55 15.00 30.57
CA VAL A 2 -17.62 15.26 29.11
C VAL A 2 -16.21 15.52 28.58
N GLY A 3 -15.54 14.51 28.05
CA GLY A 3 -15.95 13.94 26.77
C GLY A 3 -15.24 14.74 25.70
N GLY A 4 -14.10 14.23 25.28
CA GLY A 4 -13.27 14.83 24.24
C GLY A 4 -12.38 13.75 23.66
N CYS A 5 -12.98 12.61 23.25
CA CYS A 5 -12.36 11.81 22.20
C CYS A 5 -12.27 12.76 21.00
N ASN A 6 -11.09 13.27 20.71
CA ASN A 6 -10.80 13.97 19.47
C ASN A 6 -10.88 12.93 18.35
N LEU A 7 -12.10 12.62 17.94
CA LEU A 7 -12.43 12.05 16.64
C LEU A 7 -12.35 13.21 15.65
N ASP A 8 -11.16 13.38 15.03
CA ASP A 8 -10.98 13.86 13.65
C ASP A 8 -9.51 14.16 13.39
N LYS A 9 -8.80 13.10 13.00
CA LYS A 9 -7.63 13.04 12.12
C LYS A 9 -7.36 11.56 11.96
N SER A 10 -7.98 10.92 10.96
CA SER A 10 -7.41 9.66 10.48
C SER A 10 -5.98 10.01 10.07
N SER A 11 -4.98 9.51 10.80
CA SER A 11 -3.58 9.69 10.38
C SER A 11 -3.43 9.01 9.02
N ILE A 12 -2.49 9.46 8.19
CA ILE A 12 -2.21 8.76 6.93
C ILE A 12 -1.84 7.29 7.23
N MET A 13 -1.11 7.06 8.32
CA MET A 13 -0.88 5.72 8.88
C MET A 13 -2.17 4.90 9.14
N ASP A 14 -3.25 5.51 9.63
CA ASP A 14 -4.52 4.80 9.82
C ASP A 14 -5.14 4.39 8.48
N VAL A 15 -4.99 5.22 7.44
CA VAL A 15 -5.44 4.89 6.08
C VAL A 15 -4.61 3.73 5.51
N ILE A 16 -3.29 3.76 5.67
CA ILE A 16 -2.39 2.67 5.25
C ILE A 16 -2.79 1.37 5.95
N LYS A 17 -3.02 1.42 7.27
CA LYS A 17 -3.47 0.30 8.08
C LYS A 17 -4.78 -0.31 7.58
N VAL A 18 -5.77 0.53 7.25
CA VAL A 18 -7.06 0.08 6.70
C VAL A 18 -6.84 -0.63 5.36
N ASN A 19 -6.06 -0.05 4.44
CA ASN A 19 -5.76 -0.66 3.16
C ASN A 19 -5.05 -2.02 3.31
N LEU A 20 -4.07 -2.12 4.22
CA LEU A 20 -3.38 -3.38 4.51
C LEU A 20 -4.33 -4.43 5.08
N ASN A 21 -5.23 -4.04 5.98
CA ASN A 21 -6.24 -4.95 6.53
C ASN A 21 -7.24 -5.41 5.45
N GLU A 22 -7.67 -4.53 4.56
CA GLU A 22 -8.52 -4.87 3.42
C GLU A 22 -7.82 -5.86 2.47
N ALA A 23 -6.52 -5.68 2.22
CA ALA A 23 -5.75 -6.62 1.41
C ALA A 23 -5.57 -7.98 2.12
N LEU A 24 -5.31 -7.98 3.43
CA LEU A 24 -5.21 -9.21 4.25
C LEU A 24 -6.51 -10.01 4.30
N THR A 25 -7.65 -9.32 4.23
CA THR A 25 -8.99 -9.92 4.28
C THR A 25 -9.60 -10.16 2.89
N ASP A 26 -8.79 -10.04 1.83
CA ASP A 26 -9.19 -10.22 0.43
C ASP A 26 -10.35 -9.30 -0.01
N VAL A 27 -10.56 -8.16 0.67
CA VAL A 27 -11.53 -7.12 0.29
C VAL A 27 -11.03 -6.36 -0.93
N ILE A 28 -9.73 -6.08 -0.98
CA ILE A 28 -9.05 -5.50 -2.14
C ILE A 28 -7.97 -6.45 -2.67
N THR A 29 -7.65 -6.30 -3.95
CA THR A 29 -6.54 -7.04 -4.57
C THR A 29 -5.19 -6.46 -4.15
N SER A 30 -4.11 -7.22 -4.32
CA SER A 30 -2.76 -6.69 -4.09
C SER A 30 -2.41 -5.54 -5.05
N LYS A 31 -2.91 -5.60 -6.28
CA LYS A 31 -2.79 -4.50 -7.24
C LYS A 31 -3.48 -3.22 -6.72
N GLU A 32 -4.71 -3.34 -6.23
CA GLU A 32 -5.45 -2.20 -5.67
C GLU A 32 -4.75 -1.62 -4.44
N LEU A 33 -4.15 -2.46 -3.58
CA LEU A 33 -3.32 -1.98 -2.46
C LEU A 33 -2.17 -1.10 -2.96
N VAL A 34 -1.43 -1.55 -3.98
CA VAL A 34 -0.31 -0.80 -4.57
C VAL A 34 -0.80 0.52 -5.17
N GLU A 35 -1.86 0.49 -5.97
CA GLU A 35 -2.43 1.70 -6.57
C GLU A 35 -2.88 2.73 -5.52
N ARG A 36 -3.44 2.27 -4.40
CA ARG A 36 -3.80 3.16 -3.28
C ARG A 36 -2.57 3.72 -2.58
N SER A 37 -1.54 2.90 -2.40
CA SER A 37 -0.28 3.35 -1.80
C SER A 37 0.39 4.44 -2.66
N GLU A 38 0.46 4.24 -3.97
CA GLU A 38 1.01 5.24 -4.90
C GLU A 38 0.21 6.55 -4.87
N LYS A 39 -1.12 6.48 -4.81
CA LYS A 39 -1.99 7.67 -4.71
C LYS A 39 -1.81 8.45 -3.40
N ILE A 40 -1.31 7.80 -2.35
CA ILE A 40 -0.97 8.47 -1.09
C ILE A 40 0.45 9.05 -1.19
N LEU A 41 1.37 8.30 -1.79
CA LEU A 41 2.78 8.65 -1.94
C LEU A 41 3.01 9.84 -2.86
N TYR A 42 2.24 9.96 -3.93
CA TYR A 42 2.39 11.00 -4.95
C TYR A 42 1.20 11.96 -4.97
N VAL A 43 1.47 13.25 -5.16
CA VAL A 43 0.44 14.30 -5.24
C VAL A 43 -0.04 14.56 -6.67
N ASP A 44 0.66 14.01 -7.66
CA ASP A 44 0.33 14.12 -9.07
C ASP A 44 0.22 12.75 -9.74
N GLU A 45 -0.57 12.69 -10.82
CA GLU A 45 -0.83 11.46 -11.58
C GLU A 45 0.41 10.94 -12.33
N ASN A 46 1.43 11.78 -12.54
CA ASN A 46 2.66 11.39 -13.23
C ASN A 46 3.75 10.91 -12.25
N GLN A 47 3.44 10.83 -10.95
CA GLN A 47 4.37 10.39 -9.90
C GLN A 47 5.68 11.21 -9.84
N GLN A 48 5.63 12.51 -10.20
CA GLN A 48 6.81 13.38 -10.23
C GLN A 48 7.07 14.11 -8.91
N SER A 49 6.03 14.24 -8.08
CA SER A 49 6.05 14.95 -6.81
C SER A 49 5.53 14.03 -5.71
N ILE A 50 6.40 13.80 -4.73
CA ILE A 50 6.06 13.04 -3.52
C ILE A 50 5.22 13.93 -2.60
N ASN A 51 4.36 13.30 -1.81
CA ASN A 51 3.57 13.93 -0.78
C ASN A 51 4.44 14.31 0.43
N ASP A 52 4.75 15.60 0.55
CA ASP A 52 5.57 16.16 1.63
C ASP A 52 4.87 16.14 3.00
N ASP A 53 3.55 15.86 3.05
CA ASP A 53 2.79 15.74 4.31
C ASP A 53 2.99 14.37 4.99
N LEU A 54 3.72 13.44 4.36
CA LEU A 54 4.03 12.13 4.91
C LEU A 54 5.15 12.22 5.94
N SER A 55 4.99 11.51 7.06
CA SER A 55 6.13 11.16 7.91
C SER A 55 7.11 10.23 7.17
N LEU A 56 8.34 10.16 7.66
CA LEU A 56 9.36 9.26 7.11
C LEU A 56 8.87 7.80 7.10
N GLU A 57 8.23 7.36 8.19
CA GLU A 57 7.73 5.99 8.34
C GLU A 57 6.59 5.68 7.36
N GLU A 58 5.64 6.60 7.17
CA GLU A 58 4.56 6.45 6.20
C GLU A 58 5.11 6.37 4.77
N ARG A 59 6.08 7.25 4.45
CA ARG A 59 6.72 7.27 3.15
C ARG A 59 7.49 5.98 2.86
N GLU A 60 8.35 5.55 3.79
CA GLU A 60 9.15 4.32 3.63
C GLU A 60 8.24 3.09 3.45
N LEU A 61 7.14 3.02 4.19
CA LEU A 61 6.18 1.92 4.06
C LEU A 61 5.48 1.90 2.71
N LEU A 62 5.06 3.06 2.19
CA LEU A 62 4.41 3.18 0.89
C LEU A 62 5.39 2.86 -0.26
N GLU A 63 6.63 3.35 -0.16
CA GLU A 63 7.70 3.05 -1.12
C GLU A 63 8.04 1.55 -1.12
N ASP A 64 8.12 0.91 0.06
CA ASP A 64 8.39 -0.53 0.15
C ASP A 64 7.25 -1.37 -0.45
N ILE A 65 5.98 -1.01 -0.21
CA ILE A 65 4.83 -1.70 -0.85
C ILE A 65 4.95 -1.65 -2.37
N SER A 66 5.27 -0.48 -2.95
CA SER A 66 5.42 -0.31 -4.39
C SER A 66 6.62 -1.11 -4.92
N ALA A 67 7.78 -1.00 -4.27
CA ALA A 67 8.99 -1.68 -4.70
C ALA A 67 8.87 -3.22 -4.62
N GLN A 68 8.25 -3.74 -3.56
CA GLN A 68 8.04 -5.18 -3.43
C GLN A 68 7.06 -5.72 -4.48
N TRP A 69 6.12 -4.90 -4.97
CA TRP A 69 5.23 -5.32 -6.06
C TRP A 69 6.02 -5.60 -7.34
N ASP A 70 6.82 -4.62 -7.77
CA ASP A 70 7.63 -4.73 -8.98
C ASP A 70 8.64 -5.88 -8.87
N LEU A 71 9.33 -5.98 -7.72
CA LEU A 71 10.26 -7.07 -7.45
C LEU A 71 9.56 -8.44 -7.45
N TYR A 72 8.36 -8.54 -6.88
CA TYR A 72 7.62 -9.80 -6.87
C TYR A 72 7.23 -10.22 -8.28
N LEU A 73 6.77 -9.29 -9.11
CA LEU A 73 6.39 -9.57 -10.49
C LEU A 73 7.59 -10.01 -11.34
N ASP A 74 8.69 -9.26 -11.30
CA ASP A 74 9.90 -9.51 -12.08
C ASP A 74 10.57 -10.85 -11.71
N ASN A 75 10.50 -11.23 -10.42
CA ASN A 75 11.05 -12.51 -9.97
C ASN A 75 10.12 -13.71 -10.19
N SER A 76 8.81 -13.48 -10.38
CA SER A 76 7.82 -14.58 -10.45
C SER A 76 7.39 -14.89 -11.88
N TYR A 77 7.51 -13.94 -12.80
CA TYR A 77 6.98 -14.04 -14.15
C TYR A 77 8.00 -13.53 -15.17
N ASP A 78 8.13 -14.22 -16.29
CA ASP A 78 8.86 -13.71 -17.43
C ASP A 78 8.08 -12.60 -18.17
N ILE A 79 8.77 -11.86 -19.03
CA ILE A 79 8.20 -10.70 -19.73
C ILE A 79 7.02 -11.05 -20.65
N ASP A 80 7.04 -12.23 -21.28
CA ASP A 80 5.95 -12.64 -22.18
C ASP A 80 4.69 -12.98 -21.37
N THR A 81 4.88 -13.60 -20.20
CA THR A 81 3.79 -13.85 -19.26
C THR A 81 3.20 -12.56 -18.72
N LEU A 82 4.04 -11.59 -18.30
CA LEU A 82 3.59 -10.30 -17.75
C LEU A 82 2.67 -9.51 -18.70
N GLN A 83 2.91 -9.57 -20.02
CA GLN A 83 2.11 -8.86 -21.02
C GLN A 83 0.66 -9.33 -21.12
N SER A 84 0.38 -10.57 -20.73
CA SER A 84 -0.96 -11.19 -20.81
C SER A 84 -1.59 -11.45 -19.44
N LEU A 85 -0.89 -11.08 -18.36
CA LEU A 85 -1.26 -11.41 -17.00
C LEU A 85 -2.36 -10.49 -16.47
N ASP A 86 -3.35 -11.08 -15.82
CA ASP A 86 -4.35 -10.35 -15.07
C ASP A 86 -3.82 -10.02 -13.67
N PHE A 87 -3.20 -8.85 -13.53
CA PHE A 87 -2.61 -8.38 -12.27
C PHE A 87 -3.60 -8.35 -11.09
N GLY A 88 -4.91 -8.26 -11.34
CA GLY A 88 -5.93 -8.30 -10.28
C GLY A 88 -6.06 -9.68 -9.60
N LYS A 89 -5.53 -10.74 -10.22
CA LYS A 89 -5.54 -12.11 -9.67
C LYS A 89 -4.26 -12.48 -8.94
N ILE A 90 -3.22 -11.65 -9.06
CA ILE A 90 -1.95 -11.86 -8.39
C ILE A 90 -2.09 -11.40 -6.94
N LYS A 91 -1.59 -12.23 -6.01
CA LYS A 91 -1.59 -11.94 -4.59
C LYS A 91 -0.17 -11.77 -4.09
N PHE A 92 0.05 -10.73 -3.31
CA PHE A 92 1.23 -10.63 -2.48
C PHE A 92 1.33 -11.83 -1.55
N PRO A 93 2.56 -12.27 -1.21
CA PRO A 93 2.76 -13.14 -0.07
C PRO A 93 2.14 -12.55 1.20
N GLU A 94 1.27 -13.30 1.86
CA GLU A 94 0.58 -12.88 3.09
C GLU A 94 1.55 -12.42 4.20
N ALA A 95 2.78 -12.96 4.20
CA ALA A 95 3.84 -12.57 5.13
C ALA A 95 4.22 -11.08 5.01
N TYR A 96 4.28 -10.52 3.80
CA TYR A 96 4.60 -9.09 3.61
C TYR A 96 3.47 -8.22 4.17
N LEU A 97 2.22 -8.54 3.83
CA LEU A 97 1.06 -7.82 4.33
C LEU A 97 0.98 -7.81 5.86
N LYS A 98 1.28 -8.94 6.51
CA LYS A 98 1.31 -9.03 7.98
C LYS A 98 2.42 -8.21 8.59
N GLU A 99 3.59 -8.16 7.96
CA GLU A 99 4.73 -7.42 8.48
C GLU A 99 4.50 -5.91 8.36
N TRP A 100 4.05 -5.44 7.19
CA TRP A 100 3.64 -4.05 7.01
C TRP A 100 2.53 -3.66 7.98
N TYR A 101 1.51 -4.50 8.16
CA TYR A 101 0.44 -4.21 9.11
C TYR A 101 0.95 -4.01 10.54
N ARG A 102 1.97 -4.78 10.98
CA ARG A 102 2.57 -4.61 12.31
C ARG A 102 3.30 -3.28 12.49
N GLN A 103 3.86 -2.72 11.42
CA GLN A 103 4.54 -1.41 11.47
C GLN A 103 3.55 -0.26 11.66
N THR A 104 2.24 -0.51 11.46
CA THR A 104 1.16 0.48 11.64
C THR A 104 0.51 0.45 13.03
N ILE A 105 1.10 -0.25 14.01
CA ILE A 105 0.55 -0.49 15.36
C ILE A 105 1.37 0.20 16.43
#